data_AF-A0A804HPM9-F1
#
_entry.id   AF-A0A804HPM9-F1
#
_cell.length_a   1.000
_cell.length_b   1.000
_cell.length_c   1.000
_cell.angle_alpha   90.00
_cell.angle_beta   90.00
_cell.angle_gamma   90.00
#
_symmetry.space_group_name_H-M   'P 1'
#
loop_
_entity.id
_entity.type
_entity.pdbx_description
1 polymer ?
#
loop_
_entity_poly.entity_id
_entity_poly.type
_entity_poly.pdbx_seq_one_letter_code
_entity_poly.pdbx_strand_id
1 'polypeptide(L)'
;MSPVTHIDISAWKDKATGRNFNSLRELLEKNYMETSGHETVGSECKSLKEVVESGGKNIEISVITKEHDLRHLDEAEIGSIVAEIQAEKAAVEAAKEAPSEDT
;
A
#
# COMPACT_ATOMS: atom_id res chain seq x y z
N MET A 1 -28.97 32.65 -9.30
CA MET A 1 -27.51 32.59 -9.21
C MET A 1 -27.18 31.30 -8.49
N SER A 2 -26.72 30.28 -9.21
CA SER A 2 -26.35 29.01 -8.57
C SER A 2 -25.07 29.22 -7.75
N PRO A 3 -24.97 28.70 -6.52
CA PRO A 3 -23.78 28.87 -5.72
C PRO A 3 -22.59 28.21 -6.42
N VAL A 4 -21.54 28.99 -6.65
CA VAL A 4 -20.25 28.47 -7.08
C VAL A 4 -19.72 27.63 -5.94
N THR A 5 -19.68 26.32 -6.13
CA THR A 5 -19.07 25.40 -5.17
C THR A 5 -17.57 25.67 -5.22
N HIS A 6 -17.01 26.21 -4.13
CA HIS A 6 -15.57 26.34 -3.99
C HIS A 6 -14.98 24.93 -3.92
N ILE A 7 -14.04 24.59 -4.82
CA ILE A 7 -13.37 23.30 -4.84
C ILE A 7 -11.93 23.55 -4.38
N ASP A 8 -11.59 23.04 -3.20
CA ASP A 8 -10.23 23.07 -2.68
C ASP A 8 -9.42 21.89 -3.21
N ILE A 9 -8.21 22.16 -3.68
CA ILE A 9 -7.27 21.18 -4.22
C ILE A 9 -5.98 21.28 -3.43
N SER A 10 -5.49 20.15 -2.90
CA SER A 10 -4.20 20.06 -2.20
C SER A 10 -3.26 19.13 -2.94
N ALA A 11 -1.95 19.30 -2.74
CA ALA A 11 -0.94 18.33 -3.17
C ALA A 11 -0.63 17.35 -2.02
N TRP A 12 -0.27 16.11 -2.36
CA TRP A 12 0.06 15.04 -1.40
C TRP A 12 1.17 14.16 -1.94
N LYS A 13 1.98 13.60 -1.03
CA LYS A 13 2.98 12.57 -1.36
C LYS A 13 2.35 11.17 -1.42
N ASP A 14 1.35 10.93 -0.56
CA ASP A 14 0.60 9.69 -0.48
C ASP A 14 -0.83 10.00 -0.01
N LYS A 15 -1.82 9.27 -0.53
CA LYS A 15 -3.23 9.57 -0.32
C LYS A 15 -4.13 8.33 -0.42
N ALA A 16 -4.86 8.07 0.66
CA ALA A 16 -6.02 7.20 0.67
C ALA A 16 -7.32 7.96 0.43
N THR A 17 -8.27 7.32 -0.26
CA THR A 17 -9.66 7.79 -0.42
C THR A 17 -10.64 6.61 -0.30
N GLY A 18 -11.95 6.89 -0.23
CA GLY A 18 -12.98 5.85 -0.21
C GLY A 18 -13.35 5.37 1.20
N ARG A 19 -13.81 4.11 1.30
CA ARG A 19 -14.26 3.53 2.57
C ARG A 19 -13.05 3.25 3.47
N ASN A 20 -13.18 3.53 4.78
CA ASN A 20 -12.11 3.33 5.77
C ASN A 20 -10.83 4.14 5.51
N PHE A 21 -10.92 5.25 4.75
CA PHE A 21 -9.73 6.03 4.38
C PHE A 21 -8.97 6.61 5.58
N ASN A 22 -9.62 6.86 6.72
CA ASN A 22 -8.94 7.33 7.94
C ASN A 22 -7.94 6.29 8.45
N SER A 23 -8.36 5.03 8.57
CA SER A 23 -7.49 3.94 9.03
C SER A 23 -6.38 3.64 8.01
N LEU A 24 -6.70 3.66 6.71
CA LEU A 24 -5.69 3.49 5.67
C LEU A 24 -4.69 4.64 5.68
N ARG A 25 -5.15 5.88 5.85
CA ARG A 25 -4.28 7.06 5.97
C ARG A 25 -3.33 6.96 7.16
N GLU A 26 -3.81 6.53 8.33
CA GLU A 26 -2.94 6.34 9.50
C GLU A 26 -1.87 5.27 9.26
N LEU A 27 -2.20 4.22 8.51
CA LEU A 27 -1.24 3.18 8.12
C LEU A 27 -0.19 3.73 7.14
N LEU A 28 -0.63 4.46 6.12
CA LEU A 28 0.24 5.12 5.17
C LEU A 28 1.16 6.11 5.88
N GLU A 29 0.64 6.97 6.75
CA GLU A 29 1.45 7.95 7.51
C GLU A 29 2.49 7.28 8.43
N LYS A 30 2.19 6.10 9.01
CA LYS A 30 3.13 5.35 9.86
C LYS A 30 4.19 4.60 9.06
N ASN A 31 3.86 4.13 7.87
CA ASN A 31 4.72 3.27 7.06
C ASN A 31 5.32 3.98 5.84
N TYR A 32 5.03 5.27 5.64
CA TYR A 32 5.49 6.02 4.49
C TYR A 32 7.02 6.01 4.43
N MET A 33 7.54 5.57 3.29
CA MET A 33 8.95 5.65 2.95
C MET A 33 9.06 6.26 1.56
N GLU A 34 10.02 7.17 1.39
CA GLU A 34 10.29 7.79 0.09
C GLU A 34 11.00 6.77 -0.81
N THR A 35 10.19 5.93 -1.48
CA THR A 35 10.60 4.81 -2.33
C THR A 35 10.17 5.05 -3.77
N SER A 36 10.56 4.16 -4.68
CA SER A 36 10.09 4.19 -6.06
C SER A 36 9.93 2.79 -6.64
N GLY A 37 9.16 2.67 -7.72
CA GLY A 37 9.01 1.42 -8.46
C GLY A 37 8.39 0.30 -7.63
N HIS A 38 9.05 -0.87 -7.62
CA HIS A 38 8.51 -2.08 -7.01
C HIS A 38 8.29 -1.95 -5.50
N GLU A 39 9.19 -1.26 -4.78
CA GLU A 39 9.07 -1.06 -3.33
C GLU A 39 7.83 -0.25 -2.97
N THR A 40 7.52 0.79 -3.75
CA THR A 40 6.30 1.60 -3.56
C THR A 40 5.05 0.76 -3.79
N VAL A 41 5.02 -0.06 -4.85
CA VAL A 41 3.91 -0.99 -5.09
C VAL A 41 3.75 -1.98 -3.93
N GLY A 42 4.85 -2.50 -3.40
CA GLY A 42 4.84 -3.38 -2.23
C GLY A 42 4.27 -2.70 -0.98
N SER A 43 4.69 -1.47 -0.71
CA SER A 43 4.15 -0.66 0.40
C SER A 43 2.64 -0.44 0.28
N GLU A 44 2.14 -0.12 -0.92
CA GLU A 44 0.70 0.09 -1.10
C GLU A 44 -0.11 -1.21 -1.04
N CYS A 45 0.42 -2.30 -1.59
CA CYS A 45 -0.14 -3.63 -1.40
C CYS A 45 -0.29 -3.97 0.09
N LYS A 46 0.75 -3.70 0.90
CA LYS A 46 0.77 -3.97 2.34
C LYS A 46 -0.31 -3.15 3.07
N SER A 47 -0.37 -1.84 2.82
CA SER A 47 -1.36 -0.95 3.44
C SER A 47 -2.79 -1.34 3.09
N LEU A 48 -3.06 -1.70 1.83
CA LEU A 48 -4.38 -2.19 1.41
C LEU A 48 -4.74 -3.51 2.09
N LYS A 49 -3.77 -4.38 2.38
CA LYS A 49 -4.03 -5.68 3.00
C LYS A 49 -4.36 -5.63 4.48
N GLU A 50 -3.84 -4.64 5.19
CA GLU A 50 -4.21 -4.40 6.59
C GLU A 50 -5.66 -3.89 6.74
N VAL A 51 -6.24 -3.28 5.69
CA VAL A 51 -7.59 -2.70 5.73
C VAL A 51 -8.65 -3.59 5.06
N VAL A 52 -8.22 -4.54 4.23
CA VAL A 52 -9.11 -5.42 3.46
C VAL A 52 -8.83 -6.88 3.82
N GLU A 53 -9.74 -7.50 4.59
CA GLU A 53 -9.69 -8.93 4.97
C GLU A 53 -9.82 -9.91 3.79
N SER A 54 -10.10 -9.40 2.58
CA SER A 54 -10.23 -10.23 1.37
C SER A 54 -8.92 -10.36 0.60
N GLY A 55 -8.63 -11.54 0.04
CA GLY A 55 -7.37 -11.88 -0.67
C GLY A 55 -7.03 -11.01 -1.90
N GLY A 56 -5.87 -11.22 -2.54
CA GLY A 56 -5.31 -10.38 -3.62
C GLY A 56 -6.26 -10.09 -4.80
N LYS A 57 -7.27 -10.94 -5.01
CA LYS A 57 -8.23 -10.89 -6.12
C LYS A 57 -9.13 -9.64 -6.18
N ASN A 58 -9.16 -8.85 -5.11
CA ASN A 58 -9.96 -7.62 -5.00
C ASN A 58 -9.12 -6.35 -5.11
N ILE A 59 -7.83 -6.48 -5.47
CA ILE A 59 -6.91 -5.35 -5.62
C ILE A 59 -6.54 -5.24 -7.10
N GLU A 60 -6.74 -4.06 -7.66
CA GLU A 60 -6.21 -3.66 -8.96
C GLU A 60 -5.18 -2.56 -8.72
N ILE A 61 -4.02 -2.66 -9.39
CA ILE A 61 -2.94 -1.68 -9.26
C ILE A 61 -2.53 -1.22 -10.65
N SER A 62 -2.41 0.10 -10.78
CA SER A 62 -1.83 0.73 -11.96
C SER A 62 -0.64 1.59 -11.56
N VAL A 63 0.43 1.53 -12.35
CA VAL A 63 1.66 2.29 -12.16
C VAL A 63 1.82 3.25 -13.32
N ILE A 64 2.15 4.49 -13.00
CA ILE A 64 2.49 5.54 -13.98
C ILE A 64 3.94 5.93 -13.68
N THR A 65 4.82 5.85 -14.68
CA THR A 65 6.20 6.33 -14.56
C THR A 65 6.48 7.40 -15.61
N LYS A 66 7.67 7.99 -15.58
CA LYS A 66 8.08 8.96 -16.61
C LYS A 66 8.41 8.28 -17.94
N GLU A 67 8.88 7.03 -17.86
CA GLU A 67 9.38 6.25 -18.99
C GLU A 67 8.28 5.44 -19.67
N HIS A 68 7.25 5.09 -18.91
CA HIS A 68 6.10 4.33 -19.35
C HIS A 68 4.82 5.05 -18.97
N ASP A 69 3.87 5.10 -19.90
CA ASP A 69 2.48 5.52 -19.62
C ASP A 69 1.83 4.58 -18.58
N LEU A 70 0.54 4.80 -18.32
CA LEU A 70 -0.26 3.95 -17.44
C LEU A 70 -0.09 2.45 -17.78
N ARG A 71 0.40 1.69 -16.80
CA ARG A 71 0.49 0.23 -16.86
C ARG A 71 -0.35 -0.39 -15.75
N HIS A 72 -1.23 -1.31 -16.12
CA HIS A 72 -1.91 -2.19 -15.17
C HIS A 72 -0.98 -3.37 -14.84
N LEU A 73 -0.84 -3.70 -13.56
CA LEU A 73 -0.22 -4.97 -13.16
C LEU A 73 -1.23 -6.10 -13.34
N ASP A 74 -0.78 -7.25 -13.81
CA ASP A 74 -1.64 -8.42 -13.90
C ASP A 74 -1.87 -9.09 -12.52
N GLU A 75 -2.87 -9.97 -12.43
CA GLU A 75 -3.20 -10.66 -11.17
C GLU A 75 -2.05 -11.52 -10.65
N ALA A 76 -1.21 -12.07 -11.53
CA ALA A 76 -0.08 -12.90 -11.14
C ALA A 76 1.05 -12.05 -10.53
N GLU A 77 1.34 -10.89 -11.12
CA GLU A 77 2.29 -9.90 -10.58
C GLU A 77 1.84 -9.41 -9.20
N ILE A 78 0.58 -8.98 -9.06
CA ILE A 78 0.02 -8.55 -7.77
C ILE A 78 0.06 -9.72 -6.77
N GLY A 79 -0.25 -10.93 -7.22
CA GLY A 79 -0.20 -12.14 -6.42
C GLY A 79 1.20 -12.43 -5.86
N SER A 80 2.25 -12.28 -6.68
CA SER A 80 3.64 -12.45 -6.25
C SER A 80 4.03 -11.43 -5.19
N ILE A 81 3.73 -10.15 -5.43
CA ILE A 81 4.04 -9.06 -4.50
C ILE A 81 3.35 -9.28 -3.15
N VAL A 82 2.07 -9.67 -3.17
CA VAL A 82 1.33 -9.98 -1.94
C VAL A 82 1.94 -11.18 -1.20
N ALA A 83 2.37 -12.22 -1.92
CA ALA A 83 3.00 -13.38 -1.31
C ALA A 83 4.35 -13.02 -0.65
N GLU A 84 5.16 -12.18 -1.31
CA GLU A 84 6.43 -11.66 -0.78
C GLU A 84 6.20 -10.88 0.52
N ILE A 85 5.22 -9.96 0.55
CA ILE A 85 4.88 -9.18 1.75
C ILE A 85 4.44 -10.08 2.91
N GLN A 86 3.65 -11.11 2.64
CA GLN A 86 3.20 -12.06 3.67
C GLN A 86 4.37 -12.87 4.24
N ALA A 87 5.29 -13.31 3.38
CA ALA A 87 6.49 -14.02 3.80
C ALA A 87 7.41 -13.12 4.65
N GLU A 88 7.59 -11.85 4.26
CA GLU A 88 8.38 -10.89 5.02
C GLU A 88 7.76 -10.60 6.40
N LYS A 89 6.44 -10.38 6.45
CA LYS A 89 5.72 -10.18 7.71
C LYS A 89 5.87 -11.38 8.65
N ALA A 90 5.71 -12.60 8.12
CA ALA A 90 5.88 -13.83 8.91
C ALA A 90 7.31 -13.97 9.45
N ALA A 91 8.33 -13.62 8.65
CA ALA A 91 9.72 -13.66 9.07
C ALA A 91 10.02 -12.63 10.19
N VAL A 92 9.48 -11.41 10.08
CA VAL A 92 9.64 -10.36 11.11
C VAL A 92 8.99 -10.75 12.43
N GLU A 93 7.79 -11.35 12.38
CA GLU A 93 7.12 -11.80 13.60
C GLU A 93 7.81 -13.01 14.24
N ALA A 94 8.29 -13.98 13.43
CA ALA A 94 9.08 -15.10 13.94
C ALA A 94 10.41 -14.64 14.58
N ALA A 95 11.05 -13.60 14.03
CA ALA A 95 12.26 -13.02 14.59
C ALA A 95 12.01 -12.28 15.93
N LYS A 96 10.80 -11.76 16.17
CA LYS A 96 10.40 -11.20 17.47
C LYS A 96 10.10 -12.26 18.52
N GLU A 97 9.71 -13.47 18.12
CA GLU A 97 9.45 -14.60 19.01
C GLU A 97 10.70 -15.44 19.33
N ALA A 98 11.85 -15.17 18.70
CA ALA A 98 13.11 -15.82 19.06
C ALA A 98 13.52 -15.40 20.49
N PRO A 99 13.69 -16.35 21.44
CA PRO A 99 14.00 -16.02 22.82
C PRO A 99 15.37 -15.34 22.89
N SER A 100 15.46 -14.24 23.66
CA SER A 100 16.75 -13.68 24.08
C SER A 100 17.50 -14.77 24.87
N GLU A 101 18.48 -15.39 24.23
CA GLU A 101 19.42 -16.30 24.88
C GLU A 101 20.26 -15.44 25.83
N ASP A 102 19.89 -15.48 27.11
CA ASP A 102 20.64 -14.91 28.23
C ASP A 102 22.00 -15.62 28.31
N THR A 103 23.10 -14.88 28.07
CA THR A 103 24.48 -15.32 28.33
C THR A 103 25.23 -14.22 29.03
#